data_AF-A0A7W0FZ52-F1
#
_entry.id   AF-A0A7W0FZ52-F1
#
_cell.length_a   1.000
_cell.length_b   1.000
_cell.length_c   1.000
_cell.angle_alpha   90.00
_cell.angle_beta   90.00
_cell.angle_gamma   90.00
#
_symmetry.space_group_name_H-M   'P 1'
#
loop_
_entity.id
_entity.type
_entity.pdbx_description
1 polymer ?
#
loop_
_entity_poly.entity_id
_entity_poly.type
_entity_poly.pdbx_seq_one_letter_code
_entity_poly.pdbx_strand_id
1 'polypeptide(L)' 'MENYHKRSNVETTFHMIKSKFGDSLRSKTERAQINEALCKVLCHNICCLIQSMYELNLKPKFWAQVA' A
#
# COMPACT_ATOMS: atom_id res chain seq x y z
N MET A 1 -17.29 -2.56 21.13
CA MET A 1 -17.36 -1.39 20.22
C MET A 1 -15.98 -0.89 19.77
N GLU A 2 -14.93 -0.94 20.59
CA GLU A 2 -13.58 -0.44 20.21
C GLU A 2 -13.02 -0.96 18.88
N ASN A 3 -13.16 -2.27 18.60
CA ASN A 3 -12.65 -2.83 17.34
C ASN A 3 -13.54 -2.55 16.12
N TYR A 4 -14.80 -2.18 16.32
CA TYR A 4 -15.76 -1.95 15.23
C TYR A 4 -15.39 -0.70 14.41
N HIS A 5 -14.89 0.35 15.07
CA HIS A 5 -14.47 1.60 14.40
C HIS A 5 -13.25 1.43 13.48
N LYS A 6 -12.48 0.35 13.64
CA LYS A 6 -11.33 0.06 12.76
C LYS A 6 -11.75 -0.54 11.43
N ARG A 7 -13.00 -1.01 11.30
CA ARG A 7 -13.54 -1.60 10.06
C ARG A 7 -13.56 -0.59 8.91
N SER A 8 -13.99 0.64 9.17
CA SER A 8 -14.03 1.70 8.15
C SER A 8 -12.64 2.01 7.60
N ASN A 9 -11.59 1.93 8.44
CA ASN A 9 -10.20 2.14 7.99
C ASN A 9 -9.78 1.07 6.98
N VAL A 10 -10.15 -0.20 7.23
CA VAL A 10 -9.86 -1.31 6.31
C VAL A 10 -10.61 -1.12 5.00
N GLU A 11 -11.91 -0.84 5.05
CA GLU A 11 -12.76 -0.63 3.87
C GLU A 11 -12.25 0.54 3.01
N THR A 12 -11.88 1.66 3.66
CA THR A 12 -11.29 2.82 2.99
C THR A 12 -9.95 2.50 2.36
N THR A 13 -9.09 1.73 3.05
CA THR A 13 -7.79 1.30 2.51
C THR A 13 -7.95 0.45 1.26
N PHE A 14 -8.86 -0.53 1.27
CA PHE A 14 -9.16 -1.33 0.08
C PHE A 14 -9.72 -0.49 -1.07
N HIS A 15 -10.57 0.50 -0.78
CA HIS A 15 -11.05 1.43 -1.79
C HIS A 15 -9.89 2.23 -2.41
N MET A 16 -9.01 2.82 -1.61
CA MET A 16 -7.85 3.58 -2.09
C MET A 16 -6.92 2.73 -2.98
N ILE A 17 -6.66 1.48 -2.60
CA ILE A 17 -5.84 0.55 -3.39
C ILE A 17 -6.50 0.29 -4.76
N LYS A 18 -7.79 -0.06 -4.78
CA LYS A 18 -8.51 -0.39 -6.01
C LYS A 18 -8.67 0.83 -6.92
N SER A 19 -8.95 2.01 -6.35
CA SER A 19 -9.09 3.25 -7.11
C SER A 19 -7.77 3.70 -7.76
N LYS A 20 -6.63 3.46 -7.11
CA LYS A 20 -5.30 3.85 -7.65
C LYS A 20 -4.70 2.81 -8.59
N PHE A 21 -4.78 1.51 -8.25
CA PHE A 21 -4.06 0.44 -8.97
C PHE A 21 -5.00 -0.50 -9.76
N GLY A 22 -6.30 -0.23 -9.75
CA GLY A 22 -7.31 -1.14 -10.30
C GLY A 22 -7.59 -2.33 -9.38
N ASP A 23 -8.76 -2.91 -9.51
CA ASP A 23 -9.23 -4.09 -8.76
C ASP A 23 -8.80 -5.42 -9.39
N SER A 24 -8.59 -5.44 -10.70
CA SER A 24 -8.30 -6.65 -11.48
C SER A 24 -6.93 -7.25 -11.13
N LEU A 25 -6.87 -8.58 -11.01
CA LEU A 25 -5.65 -9.38 -10.95
C LEU A 25 -5.49 -10.12 -12.28
N ARG A 26 -4.32 -10.00 -12.93
CA ARG A 26 -4.12 -10.53 -14.30
C ARG A 26 -3.33 -11.84 -14.33
N SER A 27 -2.71 -12.20 -13.21
CA SER A 27 -1.95 -13.43 -13.06
C SER A 27 -2.80 -14.69 -13.24
N LYS A 28 -2.21 -15.74 -13.83
CA LYS A 28 -2.93 -16.99 -14.16
C LYS A 28 -2.93 -18.05 -13.05
N THR A 29 -1.93 -18.03 -12.16
CA THR A 29 -1.83 -18.98 -11.06
C THR A 29 -2.22 -18.29 -9.76
N GLU A 30 -2.80 -19.05 -8.83
CA GLU A 30 -3.21 -18.56 -7.52
C GLU A 30 -2.05 -17.87 -6.78
N ARG A 31 -0.88 -18.52 -6.73
CA ARG A 31 0.33 -17.95 -6.11
C ARG A 31 0.72 -16.59 -6.72
N ALA A 32 0.64 -16.46 -8.04
CA ALA A 32 0.96 -15.20 -8.70
C ALA A 32 -0.12 -14.13 -8.45
N GLN A 33 -1.39 -14.50 -8.41
CA GLN A 33 -2.49 -13.58 -8.04
C GLN A 33 -2.35 -13.05 -6.62
N ILE A 34 -1.99 -13.92 -5.66
CA ILE A 34 -1.71 -13.53 -4.27
C ILE A 34 -0.54 -12.55 -4.22
N ASN A 35 0.57 -12.86 -4.91
CA ASN A 35 1.72 -11.97 -4.98
C ASN A 35 1.37 -10.61 -5.62
N GLU A 36 0.54 -10.61 -6.67
CA GLU A 36 0.07 -9.39 -7.33
C GLU A 36 -0.77 -8.53 -6.38
N ALA A 37 -1.68 -9.14 -5.62
CA ALA A 37 -2.46 -8.44 -4.60
C ALA A 37 -1.59 -7.87 -3.48
N LEU A 38 -0.63 -8.64 -2.96
CA LEU A 38 0.31 -8.20 -1.93
C LEU A 38 1.22 -7.07 -2.44
N CYS A 39 1.63 -7.11 -3.71
CA CYS A 39 2.39 -6.05 -4.35
C CYS A 39 1.59 -4.73 -4.38
N LYS A 40 0.29 -4.77 -4.70
CA LYS A 40 -0.58 -3.57 -4.64
C LYS A 40 -0.65 -2.98 -3.23
N VAL A 41 -0.69 -3.82 -2.18
CA VAL A 41 -0.64 -3.37 -0.78
C VAL A 41 0.71 -2.71 -0.47
N LEU A 42 1.82 -3.32 -0.87
CA LEU A 42 3.16 -2.76 -0.69
C LEU A 42 3.29 -1.38 -1.37
N CYS A 43 2.83 -1.27 -2.63
CA CYS A 43 2.83 -0.02 -3.39
C CYS A 43 1.96 1.07 -2.73
N HIS A 44 0.81 0.71 -2.14
CA HIS A 44 0.00 1.64 -1.37
C HIS A 44 0.73 2.18 -0.15
N ASN A 45 1.40 1.31 0.62
CA ASN A 45 2.18 1.73 1.78
C ASN A 45 3.32 2.68 1.40
N ILE A 46 4.00 2.42 0.27
CA ILE A 46 5.04 3.32 -0.25
C ILE A 46 4.46 4.68 -0.63
N CYS A 47 3.28 4.72 -1.26
CA CYS A 47 2.59 5.98 -1.56
C CYS A 47 2.30 6.79 -0.29
N CYS A 48 1.76 6.15 0.75
CA CYS A 48 1.48 6.79 2.03
C CYS A 48 2.76 7.30 2.71
N LEU A 49 3.84 6.50 2.69
CA LEU A 49 5.14 6.91 3.23
C LEU A 49 5.67 8.15 2.52
N ILE A 50 5.67 8.18 1.20
CA ILE A 50 6.11 9.32 0.40
C ILE A 50 5.25 10.55 0.73
N GLN A 51 3.93 10.40 0.79
CA GLN A 51 3.02 11.49 1.15
C GLN A 51 3.37 12.06 2.54
N SER A 52 3.51 11.19 3.55
CA SER A 52 3.89 11.60 4.91
C SER A 52 5.26 12.28 4.95
N MET A 53 6.22 11.88 4.11
CA MET A 53 7.51 12.56 4.02
C MET A 53 7.35 14.02 3.60
N TYR A 54 6.51 14.30 2.60
CA TYR A 54 6.24 15.67 2.17
C TYR A 54 5.41 16.45 3.20
N GLU A 55 4.35 15.86 3.75
CA GLU A 55 3.47 16.52 4.73
C GLU A 55 4.21 16.91 6.01
N LEU A 56 5.12 16.06 6.48
CA LEU A 56 5.90 16.27 7.69
C LEU A 56 7.23 17.00 7.43
N ASN A 57 7.50 17.43 6.19
CA ASN A 57 8.76 18.06 5.76
C ASN A 57 10.02 17.21 6.11
N LEU A 58 9.89 15.89 6.04
CA LEU A 58 10.98 14.95 6.28
C LEU A 58 11.86 14.84 5.03
N LYS A 59 13.15 15.16 5.18
CA LYS A 59 14.14 14.93 4.12
C LYS A 59 14.66 13.49 4.22
N PRO A 60 14.41 12.62 3.23
CA PRO A 60 14.94 11.27 3.26
C PRO A 60 16.47 11.32 3.24
N LYS A 61 17.10 10.63 4.19
CA LYS A 61 18.53 10.33 4.14
C LYS A 61 18.71 9.00 3.43
N PHE A 62 19.26 9.03 2.22
CA PHE A 62 19.64 7.82 1.50
C PHE A 62 21.02 7.39 1.98
N TRP A 63 21.11 6.18 2.53
CA TRP A 63 22.37 5.61 3.00
C TRP A 63 23.03 4.93 1.80
N ALA A 64 24.36 5.05 1.67
CA ALA A 64 25.10 4.47 0.56
C ALA A 64 24.85 2.96 0.47
N GLN A 65 24.94 2.42 -0.75
CA GLN A 65 24.71 1.00 -1.03
C GLN A 65 25.63 0.14 -0.15
N VAL A 66 25.05 -0.89 0.47
CA VAL A 66 25.82 -2.00 1.02
C VAL A 66 26.43 -2.70 -0.20
N ALA A 67 27.77 -2.71 -0.25
CA ALA A 67 28.55 -3.35 -1.30
C ALA A 67 28.26 -4.86 -1.40
#